data_AF-A0A0N8PW17-F1
#
_entry.id   AF-A0A0N8PW17-F1
#
_cell.length_a   1.000
_cell.length_b   1.000
_cell.length_c   1.000
_cell.angle_alpha   90.00
_cell.angle_beta   90.00
_cell.angle_gamma   90.00
#
_symmetry.space_group_name_H-M   'P 1'
#
loop_
_entity.id
_entity.type
_entity.pdbx_description
1 polymer ?
#
loop_
_entity_poly.entity_id
_entity_poly.type
_entity_poly.pdbx_seq_one_letter_code
_entity_poly.pdbx_strand_id
1 'polypeptide(L)'
;MSVEFENLVRGYRVVLGGLKACSEDICVKCINLESAQLKVTKGLKKLKMDVEKSTIPEEEKKGLSTKIEGLSEAAEGIPLDPETCCQKTAGLCKLGTPCLATDMLKIIAPSKVSLFNQY
;
A
#
# COMPACT_ATOMS: atom_id res chain seq x y z
N MET A 1 -3.03 19.99 -8.35
CA MET A 1 -2.53 18.87 -9.16
C MET A 1 -1.25 18.24 -8.62
N SER A 2 -0.07 18.88 -8.62
CA SER A 2 1.15 18.17 -8.15
C SER A 2 1.17 17.84 -6.65
N VAL A 3 0.64 18.73 -5.81
CA VAL A 3 0.47 18.50 -4.36
C VAL A 3 -0.41 17.27 -4.07
N GLU A 4 -1.42 17.00 -4.90
CA GLU A 4 -2.31 15.85 -4.73
C GLU A 4 -1.56 14.54 -5.03
N PHE A 5 -0.75 14.51 -6.10
CA PHE A 5 0.11 13.38 -6.41
C PHE A 5 1.17 13.15 -5.32
N GLU A 6 1.80 14.20 -4.80
CA GLU A 6 2.74 14.09 -3.68
C GLU A 6 2.07 13.52 -2.41
N ASN A 7 0.83 13.92 -2.13
CA ASN A 7 0.07 13.37 -1.01
C ASN A 7 -0.27 11.88 -1.21
N LEU A 8 -0.62 11.47 -2.44
CA LEU A 8 -0.83 10.06 -2.78
C LEU A 8 0.46 9.25 -2.62
N VAL A 9 1.60 9.76 -3.10
CA VAL A 9 2.92 9.14 -2.92
C VAL A 9 3.25 8.97 -1.44
N ARG A 10 3.00 9.99 -0.61
CA ARG A 10 3.16 9.90 0.85
C ARG A 10 2.25 8.84 1.47
N GLY A 11 0.98 8.78 1.05
CA GLY A 11 0.03 7.77 1.50
C GLY A 11 0.52 6.35 1.21
N TYR A 12 0.94 6.07 -0.03
CA TYR A 12 1.48 4.76 -0.41
C TYR A 12 2.75 4.40 0.37
N ARG A 13 3.62 5.37 0.69
CA ARG A 13 4.77 5.14 1.56
C ARG A 13 4.36 4.65 2.95
N VAL A 14 3.32 5.25 3.55
CA VAL A 14 2.80 4.82 4.86
C VAL A 14 2.22 3.42 4.79
N VAL A 15 1.43 3.11 3.75
CA VAL A 15 0.85 1.77 3.56
C VAL A 15 1.94 0.71 3.40
N LEU A 16 2.99 0.99 2.64
CA LEU A 16 4.12 0.07 2.50
C LEU A 16 4.86 -0.14 3.81
N GLY A 17 5.04 0.91 4.62
CA GLY A 17 5.59 0.78 5.97
C GLY A 17 4.76 -0.16 6.84
N GLY A 18 3.43 0.00 6.82
CA GLY A 18 2.51 -0.89 7.53
C GLY A 18 2.54 -2.32 7.00
N LEU A 19 2.57 -2.51 5.68
CA LEU A 19 2.62 -3.82 5.04
C LEU A 19 3.93 -4.56 5.36
N LYS A 20 5.06 -3.85 5.33
CA LYS A 20 6.37 -4.38 5.72
C LYS A 20 6.38 -4.80 7.20
N ALA A 21 5.88 -3.95 8.09
CA ALA A 21 5.76 -4.29 9.51
C ALA A 21 4.89 -5.55 9.72
N CYS A 22 3.80 -5.69 8.96
CA CYS A 22 2.95 -6.88 9.01
C CYS A 22 3.64 -8.13 8.45
N SER A 23 4.54 -7.99 7.48
CA SER A 23 5.34 -9.11 6.94
C SER A 23 6.42 -9.60 7.90
N GLU A 24 6.86 -8.75 8.82
CA GLU A 24 7.87 -9.04 9.83
C GLU A 24 7.24 -9.46 11.17
N ASP A 25 5.91 -9.43 11.29
CA ASP A 25 5.18 -9.79 12.52
C ASP A 25 5.04 -11.32 12.70
N ILE A 26 4.91 -11.79 13.93
CA ILE A 26 4.77 -13.21 14.28
C ILE A 26 3.39 -13.75 13.84
N CYS A 27 2.40 -12.88 13.67
CA CYS A 27 1.01 -13.23 13.31
C CYS A 27 0.66 -12.94 11.83
N VAL A 28 1.63 -12.97 10.92
CA VAL A 28 1.44 -12.68 9.48
C VAL A 28 0.24 -13.39 8.84
N LYS A 29 -0.06 -14.65 9.21
CA LYS A 29 -1.16 -15.43 8.61
C LYS A 29 -2.56 -14.89 8.90
N CYS A 30 -2.72 -13.91 9.80
CA CYS A 30 -4.00 -13.23 10.02
C CYS A 30 -4.27 -12.11 8.99
N ILE A 31 -3.27 -11.75 8.17
CA ILE A 31 -3.36 -10.73 7.15
C ILE A 31 -3.08 -11.39 5.80
N ASN A 32 -3.99 -11.24 4.83
CA ASN A 32 -3.72 -11.69 3.47
C ASN A 32 -2.74 -10.71 2.80
N LEU A 33 -1.45 -10.86 3.12
CA LEU A 33 -0.36 -9.99 2.66
C LEU A 33 -0.24 -9.98 1.14
N GLU A 34 -0.43 -11.13 0.48
CA GLU A 34 -0.41 -11.23 -0.98
C GLU A 34 -1.49 -10.34 -1.61
N SER A 35 -2.73 -10.41 -1.10
CA SER A 35 -3.81 -9.54 -1.58
C SER A 35 -3.56 -8.06 -1.28
N ALA A 36 -2.91 -7.75 -0.16
CA ALA A 36 -2.57 -6.39 0.22
C ALA A 36 -1.47 -5.82 -0.69
N GLN A 37 -0.39 -6.58 -0.91
CA GLN A 37 0.69 -6.22 -1.84
C GLN A 37 0.15 -6.01 -3.25
N LEU A 38 -0.67 -6.94 -3.76
CA LEU A 38 -1.26 -6.83 -5.10
C LEU A 38 -2.13 -5.58 -5.26
N LYS A 39 -2.86 -5.16 -4.21
CA LYS A 39 -3.62 -3.90 -4.22
C LYS A 39 -2.70 -2.68 -4.26
N VAL A 40 -1.62 -2.67 -3.48
CA VAL A 40 -0.63 -1.59 -3.48
C VAL A 40 0.03 -1.48 -4.86
N THR A 41 0.52 -2.58 -5.41
CA THR A 41 1.18 -2.60 -6.73
C THR A 41 0.24 -2.14 -7.84
N LYS A 42 -1.03 -2.56 -7.84
CA LYS A 42 -2.03 -2.06 -8.79
C LYS A 42 -2.31 -0.57 -8.61
N GLY A 43 -2.39 -0.11 -7.36
CA GLY A 43 -2.60 1.30 -7.03
C GLY A 43 -1.45 2.19 -7.51
N LEU A 44 -0.21 1.78 -7.30
CA LEU A 44 1.00 2.47 -7.77
C LEU A 44 1.09 2.52 -9.30
N LYS A 45 0.78 1.40 -9.99
CA LYS A 45 0.69 1.38 -11.46
C LYS A 45 -0.33 2.39 -11.98
N LYS A 46 -1.51 2.44 -11.35
CA LYS A 46 -2.54 3.43 -11.70
C LYS A 46 -2.04 4.87 -11.45
N LEU A 47 -1.43 5.13 -10.30
CA LEU A 47 -0.89 6.44 -9.96
C LEU A 47 0.14 6.91 -10.99
N LYS A 48 1.01 6.02 -11.47
CA LYS A 48 1.96 6.31 -12.55
C LYS A 48 1.26 6.75 -13.83
N MET A 49 0.24 5.99 -14.26
CA MET A 49 -0.56 6.33 -15.45
C MET A 49 -1.28 7.68 -15.29
N ASP A 50 -1.80 7.97 -14.09
CA ASP A 50 -2.50 9.22 -13.81
C ASP A 50 -1.53 10.42 -13.83
N VAL A 51 -0.30 10.26 -13.33
CA VAL A 51 0.78 11.27 -13.43
C VAL A 51 1.17 11.52 -14.89
N GLU A 52 1.39 10.46 -15.67
CA GLU A 52 1.77 10.56 -17.09
C GLU A 52 0.73 11.33 -17.92
N LYS A 53 -0.56 11.07 -17.66
CA LYS A 53 -1.70 11.71 -18.34
C LYS A 53 -2.02 13.12 -17.82
N SER A 54 -1.44 13.52 -16.70
CA SER A 54 -1.71 14.84 -16.12
C SER A 54 -1.04 15.97 -16.92
N THR A 55 -1.51 17.20 -16.68
CA THR A 55 -0.99 18.41 -17.30
C THR A 55 0.13 19.08 -16.49
N ILE A 56 0.66 18.41 -15.46
CA ILE A 56 1.74 18.96 -14.62
C ILE A 56 3.05 19.06 -15.41
N PRO A 57 4.00 19.92 -15.00
CA PRO A 57 5.29 20.06 -15.67
C PRO A 57 6.07 18.74 -15.77
N GLU A 58 6.76 18.53 -16.89
CA GLU A 58 7.52 17.29 -17.15
C GLU A 58 8.61 17.01 -16.11
N GLU A 59 9.21 18.06 -15.53
CA GLU A 59 10.17 17.92 -14.43
C GLU A 59 9.51 17.33 -13.17
N GLU A 60 8.31 17.80 -12.83
CA GLU A 60 7.53 17.27 -11.71
C GLU A 60 7.04 15.84 -11.99
N LYS A 61 6.63 15.54 -13.24
CA LYS A 61 6.30 14.16 -13.64
C LYS A 61 7.47 13.21 -13.44
N LYS A 62 8.68 13.61 -13.86
CA LYS A 62 9.88 12.79 -13.66
C LYS A 62 10.14 12.53 -12.18
N GLY A 63 10.08 13.58 -11.35
CA GLY A 63 10.26 13.44 -9.89
C GLY A 63 9.24 12.50 -9.24
N LEU A 64 7.96 12.61 -9.63
CA LEU A 64 6.90 11.74 -9.14
C LEU A 64 7.05 10.30 -9.64
N SER A 65 7.36 10.11 -10.93
CA SER A 65 7.57 8.79 -11.52
C SER A 65 8.70 8.03 -10.84
N THR A 66 9.85 8.68 -10.57
CA THR A 66 10.96 8.05 -9.83
C THR A 66 10.54 7.65 -8.41
N LYS A 67 9.75 8.48 -7.71
CA LYS A 67 9.23 8.12 -6.38
C LYS A 67 8.28 6.92 -6.45
N ILE A 68 7.39 6.88 -7.45
CA ILE A 68 6.43 5.79 -7.64
C ILE A 68 7.13 4.48 -8.00
N GLU A 69 8.19 4.53 -8.82
CA GLU A 69 9.02 3.38 -9.15
C GLU A 69 9.70 2.81 -7.90
N GLY A 70 10.34 3.65 -7.08
CA GLY A 70 10.94 3.19 -5.82
C GLY A 70 9.93 2.59 -4.84
N LEU A 71 8.70 3.11 -4.81
CA LEU A 71 7.61 2.50 -4.02
C LEU A 71 7.14 1.17 -4.62
N SER A 72 7.15 1.02 -5.94
CA SER A 72 6.75 -0.21 -6.62
C SER A 72 7.76 -1.34 -6.36
N GLU A 73 9.06 -1.02 -6.46
CA GLU A 73 10.13 -1.95 -6.10
C GLU A 73 10.04 -2.37 -4.63
N ALA A 74 9.81 -1.40 -3.72
CA ALA A 74 9.62 -1.69 -2.30
C ALA A 74 8.39 -2.58 -2.05
N ALA A 75 7.30 -2.40 -2.80
CA ALA A 75 6.11 -3.24 -2.70
C ALA A 75 6.43 -4.68 -3.10
N GLU A 76 7.09 -4.89 -4.24
CA GLU A 76 7.45 -6.22 -4.77
C GLU A 76 8.47 -6.95 -3.90
N GLY A 77 9.36 -6.21 -3.21
CA GLY A 77 10.34 -6.77 -2.28
C GLY A 77 9.81 -7.19 -0.91
N ILE A 78 8.51 -7.02 -0.62
CA ILE A 78 7.94 -7.45 0.67
C ILE A 78 7.84 -8.98 0.71
N PRO A 79 8.43 -9.64 1.73
CA PRO A 79 8.32 -11.08 1.87
C PRO A 79 6.86 -11.46 2.14
N LEU A 80 6.32 -12.31 1.27
CA LEU A 80 4.93 -12.76 1.36
C LEU A 80 4.75 -14.01 2.23
N ASP A 81 5.85 -14.65 2.60
CA ASP A 81 5.82 -15.97 3.23
C ASP A 81 6.65 -15.99 4.51
N PRO A 82 6.01 -16.11 5.68
CA PRO A 82 6.64 -16.68 6.84
C PRO A 82 6.32 -18.18 6.85
N GLU A 83 7.38 -18.99 6.76
CA GLU A 83 7.37 -20.44 7.03
C GLU A 83 6.74 -20.78 8.40
N THR A 84 6.61 -19.80 9.29
CA THR A 84 6.08 -19.96 10.64
C THR A 84 4.56 -19.78 10.68
N CYS A 85 3.86 -20.91 10.71
CA CYS A 85 2.51 -20.96 11.24
C CYS A 85 2.54 -20.59 12.72
N CYS A 86 1.79 -19.56 13.13
CA CYS A 86 1.56 -19.29 14.55
C CYS A 86 0.97 -20.57 15.17
N GLN A 87 1.80 -21.34 15.88
CA GLN A 87 1.31 -22.48 16.64
C GLN A 87 0.45 -21.92 17.76
N LYS A 88 -0.87 -22.02 17.60
CA LYS A 88 -1.86 -21.77 18.65
C LYS A 88 -1.59 -22.73 19.81
N THR A 89 -0.70 -22.38 20.73
CA THR A 89 -0.80 -22.90 22.10
C THR A 89 -1.80 -22.01 22.83
N ALA A 90 -2.89 -22.59 23.32
CA ALA A 90 -3.91 -21.85 24.04
C ALA A 90 -3.30 -21.14 25.27
N GLY A 91 -3.46 -19.81 25.37
CA GLY A 91 -3.08 -19.03 26.55
C GLY A 91 -1.99 -17.96 26.38
N LEU A 92 -1.27 -17.90 25.26
CA LEU A 92 -0.16 -16.94 25.06
C LEU A 92 -0.45 -15.82 24.05
N CYS A 93 -1.46 -15.95 23.20
CA CYS A 93 -1.83 -14.88 22.27
C CYS A 93 -2.89 -13.97 22.90
N LYS A 94 -2.44 -12.88 23.54
CA LYS A 94 -3.32 -11.77 23.91
C LYS A 94 -3.60 -10.97 22.64
N LEU A 95 -4.62 -11.36 21.89
CA LEU A 95 -5.18 -10.55 20.81
C LEU A 95 -5.69 -9.22 21.41
N GLY A 96 -4.84 -8.20 21.41
CA GLY A 96 -5.27 -6.81 21.50
C GLY A 96 -5.70 -6.35 20.11
N THR A 97 -6.97 -5.95 19.98
CA THR A 97 -7.63 -5.28 18.84
C THR A 97 -7.29 -5.78 17.41
N PRO A 98 -8.25 -6.38 16.67
CA PRO A 98 -7.96 -7.02 15.40
C PRO A 98 -7.55 -6.02 14.30
N CYS A 99 -6.51 -6.36 13.55
CA CYS A 99 -6.43 -6.15 12.10
C CYS A 99 -6.51 -4.71 11.53
N LEU A 100 -5.72 -3.76 12.06
CA LEU A 100 -5.67 -2.38 11.55
C LEU A 100 -5.14 -2.23 10.10
N ALA A 101 -4.29 -3.15 9.63
CA ALA A 101 -3.55 -2.97 8.37
C ALA A 101 -4.43 -3.01 7.11
N THR A 102 -5.48 -3.84 7.11
CA THR A 102 -6.44 -3.95 5.99
C THR A 102 -7.30 -2.70 5.81
N ASP A 103 -7.55 -1.93 6.88
CA ASP A 103 -8.37 -0.72 6.81
C ASP A 103 -7.58 0.50 6.32
N MET A 104 -6.26 0.57 6.57
CA MET A 104 -5.41 1.63 5.99
C MET A 104 -5.41 1.64 4.46
N LEU A 105 -5.47 0.46 3.82
CA LEU A 105 -5.61 0.33 2.37
C LEU A 105 -6.90 0.95 1.83
N LYS A 106 -8.00 0.91 2.60
CA LYS A 106 -9.29 1.50 2.20
C LYS A 106 -9.28 3.02 2.26
N ILE A 107 -8.41 3.61 3.08
CA ILE A 107 -8.27 5.07 3.23
C ILE A 107 -7.57 5.68 2.02
N ILE A 108 -6.59 4.98 1.44
CA ILE A 108 -5.75 5.50 0.34
C ILE A 108 -6.22 5.01 -1.03
N ALA A 109 -6.83 3.82 -1.10
CA ALA A 109 -7.44 3.28 -2.30
C ALA A 109 -8.86 2.79 -1.98
N PRO A 110 -9.83 3.71 -1.78
CA PRO A 110 -11.22 3.32 -1.63
C PRO A 110 -11.61 2.51 -2.86
N SER A 111 -12.18 1.33 -2.65
CA SER A 111 -12.56 0.36 -3.71
C SER A 111 -13.71 0.85 -4.60
N LYS A 112 -13.97 2.15 -4.58
CA LYS A 112 -14.83 2.91 -5.49
C LYS A 112 -14.09 4.20 -5.84
N VAL A 113 -13.27 4.15 -6.88
CA VAL A 113 -12.85 5.37 -7.57
C VAL A 113 -14.06 5.85 -8.39
N SER A 114 -15.04 6.42 -7.68
CA SER A 114 -15.97 7.39 -8.24
C SER A 114 -15.38 8.77 -7.96
N LEU A 115 -14.30 9.10 -8.67
CA LEU A 115 -13.73 10.45 -8.73
C LEU A 115 -14.04 11.14 -10.07
N PHE A 116 -15.12 10.72 -10.73
CA PHE A 116 -15.73 11.43 -11.86
C PHE A 116 -17.24 11.46 -11.66
N ASN A 117 -17.70 12.45 -10.89
CA ASN A 117 -18.98 13.14 -11.03
C ASN A 117 -19.25 13.93 -9.76
N GLN A 118 -18.67 15.13 -9.66
CA GLN A 118 -19.34 16.26 -9.03
C GLN A 118 -18.86 17.54 -9.73
N TYR A 119 -19.74 18.03 -10.62
CA TYR A 119 -19.83 19.35 -11.24
C TYR A 119 -18.74 19.80 -12.23
#